data_AF-A0A0C3NYM6-F1
#
_entry.id   AF-A0A0C3NYM6-F1
#
_cell.length_a   1.000
_cell.length_b   1.000
_cell.length_c   1.000
_cell.angle_alpha   90.00
_cell.angle_beta   90.00
_cell.angle_gamma   90.00
#
_symmetry.space_group_name_H-M   'P 1'
#
loop_
_entity.id
_entity.type
_entity.pdbx_description
1 polymer ?
#
loop_
_entity_poly.entity_id
_entity_poly.type
_entity_poly.pdbx_seq_one_letter_code
_entity_poly.pdbx_strand_id
1 'polypeptide(L)'
;MTLRTPRSFARSLLAMRASKCGCLSSPFPTDRLISGLYWHAMWIRTADDSESPNPETYPEFKTLYLTHHQDANETRCEFILDDKYALYHGFTLRSIYSDDIYPRNIYPRQFTGDAVALSSVIDDLTVIVYTNYDARSRFAVGLGYFLGQGWVHVICDELGRTPEDLWIPWPHFGKIVYELMRNARAEQAQTMPGSVHGFVPNTGHFIKHAHLPGSILAAKVVWGSWENDNFKIIVDVDQCPGCCDGPHRWAATFIRYRGLPTPGLMHTVSLLHELKLDGWEADFDECSGQRIALGDYGDYSNGTFIRVGNIFEDVGILDIHTTDPAYRPVVSRVSGYLRPWKLTGHLKGLAAAHLRKGKLLALHQPKGLSLPTNWQVVRLLKALSTRLAGKHLVITVVQCSGFYGVGDDEPQILTPLCTIVRPQVWQRQLPCVERRERFKSIREYFYALANMHQSPGTEALHKSACKKKEDGAIEFFSDMFGLKHLRNRRDNILQKALFDDK
;
A
#
# COMPACT_ATOMS: atom_id res chain seq x y z
N MET A 1 -4.36 42.41 44.16
CA MET A 1 -4.74 41.17 44.87
C MET A 1 -3.59 40.19 44.81
N THR A 2 -2.85 40.18 45.92
CA THR A 2 -2.11 39.08 46.56
C THR A 2 -1.82 37.79 45.78
N LEU A 3 -0.51 37.57 45.64
CA LEU A 3 0.24 36.29 45.60
C LEU A 3 -0.49 35.08 46.20
N ARG A 4 -0.47 33.97 45.45
CA ARG A 4 -0.45 32.60 45.99
C ARG A 4 0.47 31.70 45.15
N THR A 5 1.61 31.37 45.76
CA THR A 5 2.48 30.22 45.44
C THR A 5 1.77 28.89 45.74
N PRO A 6 2.01 27.82 44.96
CA PRO A 6 1.80 26.45 45.43
C PRO A 6 3.12 25.77 45.80
N ARG A 7 3.21 25.51 47.11
CA ARG A 7 3.73 24.33 47.83
C ARG A 7 4.66 23.35 47.09
N SER A 8 5.83 23.22 47.70
CA SER A 8 6.74 22.07 47.74
C SER A 8 6.04 20.72 47.90
N PHE A 9 6.41 19.76 47.07
CA PHE A 9 6.32 18.33 47.39
C PHE A 9 7.72 17.72 47.34
N ALA A 10 8.09 17.08 48.44
CA ALA A 10 9.39 16.49 48.70
C ALA A 10 9.67 15.31 47.74
N ARG A 11 10.88 15.30 47.16
CA ARG A 11 11.44 14.11 46.52
C ARG A 11 12.07 13.22 47.59
N SER A 12 11.53 12.02 47.76
CA SER A 12 12.25 10.92 48.41
C SER A 12 13.39 10.47 47.49
N LEU A 13 14.63 10.74 47.91
CA LEU A 13 15.83 10.15 47.34
C LEU A 13 15.93 8.70 47.86
N LEU A 14 15.75 7.71 46.98
CA LEU A 14 16.19 6.35 47.23
C LEU A 14 17.58 6.19 46.62
N ALA A 15 18.58 6.20 47.48
CA ALA A 15 19.96 5.89 47.12
C ALA A 15 20.08 4.41 46.77
N MET A 16 20.22 4.07 45.49
CA MET A 16 20.76 2.76 45.10
C MET A 16 22.27 2.80 45.29
N ARG A 17 22.74 2.12 46.35
CA ARG A 17 24.14 1.73 46.50
C ARG A 17 24.52 0.81 45.35
N ALA A 18 25.53 1.20 44.59
CA ALA A 18 26.25 0.29 43.70
C ALA A 18 26.90 -0.82 44.54
N SER A 19 26.37 -2.04 44.41
CA SER A 19 27.02 -3.25 44.92
C SER A 19 27.96 -3.77 43.83
N LYS A 20 29.26 -3.88 44.17
CA LYS A 20 30.26 -4.59 43.37
C LYS A 20 29.83 -6.04 43.21
N CYS A 21 29.46 -6.47 42.00
CA CYS A 21 29.40 -7.89 41.67
C CYS A 21 30.83 -8.43 41.57
N GLY A 22 31.28 -9.12 42.62
CA GLY A 22 32.42 -10.02 42.55
C GLY A 22 32.03 -11.30 41.82
N CYS A 23 32.82 -11.70 40.84
CA CYS A 23 32.73 -13.02 40.24
C CYS A 23 33.11 -14.06 41.29
N LEU A 24 32.15 -14.90 41.70
CA LEU A 24 32.42 -16.12 42.46
C LEU A 24 31.96 -17.32 41.63
N SER A 25 32.95 -18.06 41.16
CA SER A 25 32.86 -19.41 40.62
C SER A 25 32.71 -20.45 41.74
N SER A 26 31.93 -21.50 41.46
CA SER A 26 31.75 -22.79 42.20
C SER A 26 30.42 -22.94 43.00
N PRO A 27 29.97 -24.17 43.36
CA PRO A 27 28.84 -24.82 42.70
C PRO A 27 27.66 -25.05 43.67
N PHE A 28 26.43 -25.01 43.17
CA PHE A 28 25.25 -25.39 43.98
C PHE A 28 24.67 -26.75 43.55
N PRO A 29 24.15 -27.54 44.50
CA PRO A 29 23.43 -28.77 44.24
C PRO A 29 21.94 -28.52 43.92
N THR A 30 21.44 -29.36 43.02
CA THR A 30 20.08 -29.89 42.81
C THR A 30 18.82 -29.17 43.33
N ASP A 31 17.95 -28.93 42.33
CA ASP A 31 16.49 -29.09 42.32
C ASP A 31 15.56 -28.16 43.13
N ARG A 32 15.18 -27.07 42.46
CA ARG A 32 13.77 -26.68 42.29
C ARG A 32 13.51 -26.24 40.85
N LEU A 33 12.78 -27.06 40.11
CA LEU A 33 12.25 -26.77 38.77
C LEU A 33 11.35 -25.52 38.81
N ILE A 34 11.87 -24.39 38.34
CA ILE A 34 11.07 -23.33 37.73
C ILE A 34 11.22 -23.52 36.23
N SER A 35 10.21 -24.14 35.63
CA SER A 35 10.13 -24.41 34.21
C SER A 35 10.02 -23.10 33.41
N GLY A 36 10.90 -22.92 32.42
CA GLY A 36 10.56 -22.17 31.19
C GLY A 36 10.86 -20.68 31.12
N LEU A 37 11.96 -20.18 31.71
CA LEU A 37 12.43 -18.82 31.46
C LEU A 37 13.70 -18.84 30.61
N TYR A 38 13.55 -18.67 29.29
CA TYR A 38 14.68 -18.39 28.40
C TYR A 38 14.88 -16.88 28.29
N TRP A 39 16.03 -16.40 28.75
CA TRP A 39 16.45 -15.01 28.63
C TRP A 39 17.50 -14.90 27.52
N HIS A 40 17.21 -14.17 26.45
CA HIS A 40 18.20 -13.81 25.44
C HIS A 40 18.63 -12.35 25.64
N ALA A 41 19.70 -12.13 26.40
CA ALA A 41 20.33 -10.83 26.50
C ALA A 41 21.46 -10.75 25.45
N MET A 42 21.21 -10.09 24.32
CA MET A 42 22.26 -9.84 23.33
C MET A 42 23.06 -8.60 23.73
N TRP A 43 24.22 -8.83 24.35
CA TRP A 43 25.19 -7.77 24.62
C TRP A 43 26.09 -7.58 23.39
N ILE A 44 25.88 -6.51 22.63
CA ILE A 44 26.86 -6.08 21.62
C ILE A 44 27.88 -5.19 22.34
N ARG A 45 29.05 -5.74 22.68
CA ARG A 45 30.25 -4.93 22.90
C ARG A 45 30.87 -4.68 21.52
N THR A 46 30.72 -3.47 21.00
CA THR A 46 31.62 -2.99 19.95
C THR A 46 32.93 -2.62 20.63
N ALA A 47 33.91 -3.53 20.60
CA ALA A 47 35.29 -3.16 20.87
C ALA A 47 35.81 -2.50 19.59
N ASP A 48 36.00 -1.18 19.66
CA ASP A 48 36.79 -0.48 18.65
C ASP A 48 38.26 -0.78 18.96
N ASP A 49 38.91 -1.58 18.12
CA ASP A 49 40.34 -1.93 18.23
C ASP A 49 41.25 -0.77 17.77
N SER A 50 40.80 0.49 17.87
CA SER A 50 41.66 1.64 17.61
C SER A 50 42.54 1.93 18.82
N GLU A 51 43.82 1.57 18.71
CA GLU A 51 44.90 1.85 19.66
C GLU A 51 45.10 3.36 19.89
N SER A 52 44.26 3.97 20.72
CA SER A 52 44.55 5.21 21.45
C SER A 52 43.40 5.49 22.43
N PRO A 53 43.60 5.33 23.75
CA PRO A 53 42.57 5.61 24.72
C PRO A 53 42.37 7.12 24.81
N ASN A 54 41.33 7.65 24.17
CA ASN A 54 40.85 8.99 24.46
C ASN A 54 39.91 8.88 25.69
N PRO A 55 40.28 9.40 26.87
CA PRO A 55 39.56 9.13 28.13
C PRO A 55 38.20 9.84 28.28
N GLU A 56 37.66 10.45 27.23
CA GLU A 56 36.46 11.30 27.30
C GLU A 56 35.17 10.68 26.73
N THR A 57 35.20 9.46 26.17
CA THR A 57 33.96 8.81 25.71
C THR A 57 33.20 8.17 26.87
N TYR A 58 32.15 8.85 27.33
CA TYR A 58 31.18 8.28 28.24
C TYR A 58 30.55 7.01 27.65
N PRO A 59 30.25 5.99 28.48
CA PRO A 59 29.61 4.78 27.99
C PRO A 59 28.24 5.11 27.38
N GLU A 60 28.01 4.65 26.16
CA GLU A 60 26.72 4.78 25.49
C GLU A 60 25.71 3.81 26.14
N PHE A 61 24.71 4.36 26.83
CA PHE A 61 23.63 3.54 27.39
C PHE A 61 22.62 3.22 26.31
N LYS A 62 22.65 1.99 25.79
CA LYS A 62 21.61 1.49 24.89
C LYS A 62 20.45 0.95 25.70
N THR A 63 19.22 1.36 25.36
CA THR A 63 18.01 0.82 25.97
C THR A 63 17.90 -0.66 25.65
N LEU A 64 17.96 -1.52 26.68
CA LEU A 64 17.71 -2.95 26.56
C LEU A 64 16.21 -3.20 26.68
N TYR A 65 15.56 -3.61 25.59
CA TYR A 65 14.17 -4.04 25.61
C TYR A 65 14.09 -5.51 26.03
N LEU A 66 13.71 -5.75 27.29
CA LEU A 66 13.38 -7.10 27.77
C LEU A 66 11.92 -7.39 27.41
N THR A 67 11.69 -8.13 26.34
CA THR A 67 10.35 -8.61 26.00
C THR A 67 10.10 -9.95 26.70
N HIS A 68 9.20 -9.94 27.68
CA HIS A 68 8.71 -11.17 28.31
C HIS A 68 7.72 -11.85 27.36
N HIS A 69 8.19 -12.81 26.57
CA HIS A 69 7.35 -13.65 25.73
C HIS A 69 6.77 -14.77 26.60
N GLN A 70 5.49 -14.71 26.94
CA GLN A 70 4.77 -15.88 27.46
C GLN A 70 4.51 -16.85 26.31
N ASP A 71 5.55 -17.51 25.83
CA ASP A 71 5.47 -18.58 24.84
C ASP A 71 5.00 -19.88 25.50
N ALA A 72 3.69 -19.99 25.71
CA ALA A 72 3.05 -21.29 25.94
C ALA A 72 2.21 -21.75 24.74
N ASN A 73 1.71 -20.82 23.92
CA ASN A 73 0.99 -21.17 22.70
C ASN A 73 1.77 -20.57 21.53
N GLU A 74 2.33 -21.45 20.70
CA GLU A 74 2.98 -21.13 19.43
C GLU A 74 1.95 -20.40 18.54
N THR A 75 1.84 -19.07 18.67
CA THR A 75 0.87 -18.29 17.89
C THR A 75 1.38 -18.27 16.46
N ARG A 76 0.85 -19.17 15.64
CA ARG A 76 1.01 -19.11 14.19
C ARG A 76 0.17 -17.95 13.70
N CYS A 77 0.77 -17.15 12.85
CA CYS A 77 0.10 -16.03 12.22
C CYS A 77 -0.06 -16.33 10.73
N GLU A 78 -1.29 -16.25 10.24
CA GLU A 78 -1.62 -16.51 8.84
C GLU A 78 -1.67 -15.21 8.03
N PHE A 79 -0.95 -15.22 6.91
CA PHE A 79 -0.83 -14.15 5.95
C PHE A 79 -1.52 -14.59 4.67
N ILE A 80 -2.48 -13.82 4.18
CA ILE A 80 -3.22 -14.06 2.94
C ILE A 80 -2.74 -13.08 1.88
N LEU A 81 -2.11 -13.60 0.83
CA LEU A 81 -1.56 -12.82 -0.27
C LEU A 81 -2.59 -12.67 -1.41
N ASP A 82 -2.81 -11.44 -1.87
CA ASP A 82 -3.63 -11.11 -3.03
C ASP A 82 -2.77 -10.32 -4.03
N ASP A 83 -2.11 -11.03 -4.94
CA ASP A 83 -1.12 -10.49 -5.87
C ASP A 83 -1.61 -10.38 -7.32
N LYS A 84 -2.90 -10.69 -7.55
CA LYS A 84 -3.52 -10.68 -8.89
C LYS A 84 -3.35 -9.35 -9.62
N TYR A 85 -3.14 -8.26 -8.90
CA TYR A 85 -2.92 -6.92 -9.46
C TYR A 85 -1.50 -6.71 -9.99
N ALA A 86 -0.49 -7.35 -9.40
CA ALA A 86 0.87 -7.35 -9.94
C ALA A 86 0.94 -8.13 -11.27
N LEU A 87 0.23 -9.28 -11.34
CA LEU A 87 0.14 -10.10 -12.55
C LEU A 87 -0.42 -9.32 -13.75
N TYR A 88 -1.33 -8.37 -13.52
CA TYR A 88 -1.87 -7.50 -14.58
C TYR A 88 -0.79 -6.67 -15.29
N HIS A 89 0.26 -6.28 -14.56
CA HIS A 89 1.37 -5.53 -15.12
C HIS A 89 2.48 -6.42 -15.70
N GLY A 90 2.19 -7.69 -16.00
CA GLY A 90 3.15 -8.62 -16.58
C GLY A 90 4.21 -9.11 -15.59
N PHE A 91 4.04 -8.86 -14.29
CA PHE A 91 4.89 -9.46 -13.28
C PHE A 91 4.50 -10.91 -13.10
N THR A 92 5.48 -11.78 -13.03
CA THR A 92 5.32 -13.19 -12.68
C THR A 92 5.81 -13.40 -11.27
N LEU A 93 4.99 -14.06 -10.46
CA LEU A 93 5.40 -14.52 -9.13
C LEU A 93 6.44 -15.64 -9.31
N ARG A 94 7.62 -15.42 -8.73
CA ARG A 94 8.70 -16.39 -8.63
C ARG A 94 8.91 -16.65 -7.15
N SER A 95 8.32 -17.72 -6.65
CA SER A 95 8.70 -18.24 -5.35
C SER A 95 10.10 -18.83 -5.48
N ILE A 96 10.94 -18.61 -4.46
CA ILE A 96 12.24 -19.29 -4.33
C ILE A 96 11.92 -20.75 -4.00
N TYR A 97 11.58 -21.52 -5.03
CA TYR A 97 11.55 -22.96 -4.91
C TYR A 97 12.98 -23.42 -4.68
N SER A 98 13.13 -24.20 -3.61
CA SER A 98 14.30 -25.04 -3.37
C SER A 98 14.45 -25.97 -4.56
N ASP A 99 15.27 -25.61 -5.56
CA ASP A 99 15.84 -26.61 -6.45
C ASP A 99 16.58 -27.63 -5.57
N ASP A 100 16.37 -28.92 -5.83
CA ASP A 100 16.83 -30.10 -5.06
C ASP A 100 18.36 -30.19 -4.83
N ILE A 101 19.12 -29.17 -5.23
CA ILE A 101 20.58 -29.14 -5.21
C ILE A 101 21.15 -28.68 -3.84
N TYR A 102 20.34 -28.05 -2.98
CA TYR A 102 20.75 -27.70 -1.60
C TYR A 102 19.76 -28.17 -0.53
N PRO A 103 19.91 -29.40 0.00
CA PRO A 103 18.94 -30.02 0.92
C PRO A 103 18.96 -29.50 2.37
N ARG A 104 19.50 -28.30 2.63
CA ARG A 104 19.43 -27.68 3.97
C ARG A 104 19.23 -26.18 3.88
N ASN A 105 18.16 -25.71 4.50
CA ASN A 105 17.74 -24.32 4.74
C ASN A 105 16.79 -23.76 3.66
N ILE A 106 15.59 -24.35 3.63
CA ILE A 106 14.40 -23.95 2.89
C ILE A 106 13.98 -22.54 3.33
N TYR A 107 13.95 -21.60 2.39
CA TYR A 107 13.18 -20.36 2.51
C TYR A 107 12.58 -19.99 1.15
N PRO A 108 11.23 -20.01 0.97
CA PRO A 108 10.17 -20.20 1.97
C PRO A 108 9.38 -21.52 1.87
N ARG A 109 8.59 -21.77 2.93
CA ARG A 109 7.54 -22.80 3.06
C ARG A 109 6.52 -22.66 1.92
N GLN A 110 5.99 -23.79 1.44
CA GLN A 110 5.02 -23.80 0.34
C GLN A 110 3.76 -23.05 0.77
N PHE A 111 3.37 -22.03 0.01
CA PHE A 111 2.05 -21.41 0.16
C PHE A 111 0.98 -22.49 0.02
N THR A 112 0.02 -22.51 0.94
CA THR A 112 -1.17 -23.35 0.81
C THR A 112 -2.23 -22.52 0.11
N GLY A 113 -2.21 -22.55 -1.23
CA GLY A 113 -2.98 -21.61 -2.04
C GLY A 113 -2.40 -20.20 -1.92
N ASP A 114 -3.19 -19.27 -1.37
CA ASP A 114 -2.82 -17.86 -1.21
C ASP A 114 -2.35 -17.53 0.23
N ALA A 115 -2.31 -18.54 1.12
CA ALA A 115 -1.99 -18.35 2.53
C ALA A 115 -0.60 -18.88 2.89
N VAL A 116 0.09 -18.16 3.79
CA VAL A 116 1.33 -18.60 4.44
C VAL A 116 1.23 -18.39 5.94
N ALA A 117 1.55 -19.43 6.72
CA ALA A 117 1.59 -19.37 8.17
C ALA A 117 3.04 -19.20 8.66
N LEU A 118 3.29 -18.13 9.40
CA LEU A 118 4.60 -17.81 9.98
C LEU A 118 4.58 -17.98 11.50
N SER A 119 5.74 -18.32 12.08
CA SER A 119 5.93 -18.40 13.54
C SER A 119 7.23 -17.73 13.93
N SER A 120 7.30 -17.20 15.15
CA SER A 120 8.50 -16.52 15.67
C SER A 120 9.71 -17.44 15.84
N VAL A 121 9.51 -18.76 15.84
CA VAL A 121 10.54 -19.75 16.23
C VAL A 121 11.22 -20.40 15.03
N ILE A 122 10.46 -20.77 13.99
CA ILE A 122 10.97 -21.63 12.92
C ILE A 122 10.98 -20.90 11.58
N ASP A 123 9.88 -20.22 11.25
CA ASP A 123 9.64 -19.62 9.94
C ASP A 123 9.15 -18.18 10.13
N ASP A 124 10.04 -17.30 10.57
CA ASP A 124 9.72 -15.90 10.90
C ASP A 124 9.68 -14.98 9.67
N LEU A 125 10.04 -15.47 8.47
CA LEU A 125 10.14 -14.70 7.24
C LEU A 125 9.88 -15.55 5.98
N THR A 126 9.10 -15.01 5.06
CA THR A 126 8.92 -15.48 3.68
C THR A 126 9.18 -14.34 2.71
N VAL A 127 9.91 -14.60 1.62
CA VAL A 127 10.17 -13.62 0.56
C VAL A 127 9.58 -14.08 -0.76
N ILE A 128 8.79 -13.21 -1.38
CA ILE A 128 8.15 -13.44 -2.68
C ILE A 128 8.80 -12.51 -3.69
N VAL A 129 9.32 -13.05 -4.80
CA VAL A 129 9.95 -12.25 -5.86
C VAL A 129 8.98 -12.08 -7.03
N TYR A 130 8.79 -10.84 -7.48
CA TYR A 130 8.01 -10.50 -8.65
C TYR A 130 8.95 -10.05 -9.77
N THR A 131 8.85 -10.68 -10.94
CA THR A 131 9.71 -10.37 -12.09
C THR A 131 8.90 -10.05 -13.33
N ASN A 132 9.23 -8.96 -14.02
CA ASN A 132 8.73 -8.62 -15.34
C ASN A 132 9.92 -8.46 -16.30
N TYR A 133 10.06 -9.43 -17.21
CA TYR A 133 11.16 -9.48 -18.18
C TYR A 133 11.05 -8.37 -19.23
N ASP A 134 9.83 -8.08 -19.71
CA ASP A 134 9.58 -7.06 -20.72
C ASP A 134 9.92 -5.66 -20.21
N ALA A 135 9.55 -5.38 -18.95
CA ALA A 135 9.88 -4.14 -18.26
C ALA A 135 11.29 -4.15 -17.63
N ARG A 136 12.04 -5.25 -17.76
CA ARG A 136 13.34 -5.49 -17.10
C ARG A 136 13.35 -5.07 -15.62
N SER A 137 12.24 -5.33 -14.94
CA SER A 137 11.97 -4.85 -13.59
C SER A 137 11.66 -6.01 -12.67
N ARG A 138 12.11 -5.92 -11.42
CA ARG A 138 11.73 -6.87 -10.38
C ARG A 138 11.75 -6.21 -9.00
N PHE A 139 11.00 -6.80 -8.09
CA PHE A 139 10.99 -6.44 -6.70
C PHE A 139 10.65 -7.67 -5.87
N ALA A 140 10.83 -7.57 -4.57
CA ALA A 140 10.51 -8.63 -3.64
C ALA A 140 9.69 -8.09 -2.48
N VAL A 141 8.74 -8.89 -2.01
CA VAL A 141 7.90 -8.61 -0.86
C VAL A 141 8.25 -9.62 0.24
N GLY A 142 8.74 -9.11 1.36
CA GLY A 142 8.96 -9.88 2.57
C GLY A 142 7.73 -9.83 3.47
N LEU A 143 7.29 -11.00 3.91
CA LEU A 143 6.26 -11.20 4.92
C LEU A 143 6.96 -11.82 6.13
N GLY A 144 6.91 -11.16 7.28
CA GLY A 144 7.57 -11.69 8.47
C GLY A 144 6.74 -11.57 9.73
N TYR A 145 7.10 -12.37 10.74
CA TYR A 145 6.45 -12.40 12.04
C TYR A 145 7.52 -12.46 13.13
N PHE A 146 7.73 -11.34 13.82
CA PHE A 146 8.81 -11.18 14.80
C PHE A 146 8.25 -10.67 16.13
N LEU A 147 8.54 -11.38 17.23
CA LEU A 147 8.09 -11.04 18.60
C LEU A 147 6.57 -10.77 18.70
N GLY A 148 5.77 -11.64 18.08
CA GLY A 148 4.31 -11.50 18.09
C GLY A 148 3.75 -10.46 17.12
N GLN A 149 4.59 -9.82 16.31
CA GLN A 149 4.21 -8.75 15.40
C GLN A 149 4.45 -9.14 13.93
N GLY A 150 3.37 -9.15 13.15
CA GLY A 150 3.43 -9.27 11.70
C GLY A 150 4.00 -8.01 11.06
N TRP A 151 4.83 -8.18 10.04
CA TRP A 151 5.42 -7.10 9.28
C TRP A 151 5.54 -7.44 7.80
N VAL A 152 5.58 -6.38 6.99
CA VAL A 152 5.74 -6.48 5.54
C VAL A 152 6.79 -5.49 5.07
N HIS A 153 7.57 -5.88 4.07
CA HIS A 153 8.54 -4.97 3.48
C HIS A 153 8.66 -5.23 1.98
N VAL A 154 9.04 -4.20 1.23
CA VAL A 154 9.25 -4.30 -0.22
C VAL A 154 10.66 -3.79 -0.54
N ILE A 155 11.42 -4.59 -1.27
CA ILE A 155 12.76 -4.23 -1.80
C ILE A 155 12.71 -4.30 -3.31
N CYS A 156 13.15 -3.23 -3.97
CA CYS A 156 13.27 -3.18 -5.42
C CYS A 156 14.71 -3.51 -5.85
N ASP A 157 14.88 -4.07 -7.04
CA ASP A 157 16.22 -4.34 -7.55
C ASP A 157 16.90 -3.06 -8.03
N GLU A 158 17.75 -2.50 -7.17
CA GLU A 158 18.61 -1.37 -7.50
C GLU A 158 19.99 -1.81 -8.01
N LEU A 159 20.32 -3.11 -7.91
CA LEU A 159 21.69 -3.62 -8.07
C LEU A 159 22.11 -3.81 -9.53
N GLY A 160 21.17 -3.92 -10.48
CA GLY A 160 21.46 -4.22 -11.89
C GLY A 160 21.76 -3.03 -12.80
N ARG A 161 22.42 -1.97 -12.33
CA ARG A 161 22.57 -0.72 -13.10
C ARG A 161 23.81 -0.62 -13.98
N THR A 162 24.79 -1.51 -13.88
CA THR A 162 25.85 -1.50 -14.88
C THR A 162 25.34 -2.18 -16.16
N PRO A 163 25.50 -1.57 -17.34
CA PRO A 163 25.03 -2.15 -18.61
C PRO A 163 25.65 -3.52 -18.95
N GLU A 164 26.72 -3.89 -18.23
CA GLU A 164 27.54 -5.09 -18.44
C GLU A 164 27.17 -6.22 -17.47
N ASP A 165 26.43 -5.92 -16.39
CA ASP A 165 25.98 -6.94 -15.44
C ASP A 165 24.81 -7.73 -16.01
N LEU A 166 25.12 -8.97 -16.38
CA LEU A 166 24.14 -10.05 -16.58
C LEU A 166 23.09 -9.96 -15.47
N TRP A 167 21.82 -9.83 -15.88
CA TRP A 167 20.68 -9.74 -14.97
C TRP A 167 20.78 -10.88 -13.96
N ILE A 168 21.17 -10.53 -12.72
CA ILE A 168 21.48 -11.51 -11.67
C ILE A 168 20.33 -12.52 -11.66
N PRO A 169 20.57 -13.84 -11.76
CA PRO A 169 19.47 -14.81 -11.75
C PRO A 169 18.53 -14.55 -10.59
N TRP A 170 17.22 -14.59 -10.84
CA TRP A 170 16.22 -14.27 -9.83
C TRP A 170 16.37 -15.06 -8.51
N PRO A 171 16.86 -16.33 -8.46
CA PRO A 171 17.09 -17.02 -7.19
C PRO A 171 18.19 -16.35 -6.36
N HIS A 172 19.24 -15.85 -7.00
CA HIS A 172 20.33 -15.14 -6.33
C HIS A 172 19.87 -13.80 -5.77
N PHE A 173 19.05 -13.05 -6.53
CA PHE A 173 18.39 -11.85 -6.03
C PHE A 173 17.49 -12.15 -4.82
N GLY A 174 16.66 -13.19 -4.90
CA GLY A 174 15.80 -13.63 -3.80
C GLY A 174 16.58 -13.95 -2.54
N LYS A 175 17.72 -14.65 -2.66
CA LYS A 175 18.62 -14.94 -1.54
C LYS A 175 19.22 -13.68 -0.91
N ILE A 176 19.71 -12.75 -1.71
CA ILE A 176 20.26 -11.47 -1.22
C ILE A 176 19.17 -10.71 -0.44
N VAL A 177 17.99 -10.57 -1.02
CA VAL A 177 16.86 -9.88 -0.38
C VAL A 177 16.45 -10.57 0.92
N TYR A 178 16.39 -11.90 0.93
CA TYR A 178 16.06 -12.67 2.13
C TYR A 178 17.02 -12.35 3.28
N GLU A 179 18.33 -12.40 3.05
CA GLU A 179 19.32 -12.05 4.08
C GLU A 179 19.20 -10.59 4.53
N LEU A 180 18.98 -9.65 3.61
CA LEU A 180 18.77 -8.24 3.94
C LEU A 180 17.54 -8.04 4.84
N MET A 181 16.40 -8.64 4.47
CA MET A 181 15.15 -8.54 5.22
C MET A 181 15.25 -9.26 6.57
N ARG A 182 15.93 -10.41 6.63
CA ARG A 182 16.14 -11.17 7.86
C ARG A 182 16.98 -10.38 8.86
N ASN A 183 18.06 -9.76 8.40
CA ASN A 183 18.93 -8.93 9.23
C ASN A 183 18.23 -7.66 9.72
N ALA A 184 17.31 -7.11 8.91
CA ALA A 184 16.53 -5.93 9.27
C ALA A 184 15.19 -6.23 9.99
N ARG A 185 14.83 -7.51 10.25
CA ARG A 185 13.48 -7.89 10.68
C ARG A 185 12.98 -7.17 11.94
N ALA A 186 13.86 -6.93 12.91
CA ALA A 186 13.50 -6.26 14.16
C ALA A 186 13.15 -4.79 13.90
N GLU A 187 13.94 -4.10 13.08
CA GLU A 187 13.66 -2.74 12.64
C GLU A 187 12.38 -2.69 11.80
N GLN A 188 12.20 -3.62 10.85
CA GLN A 188 11.00 -3.66 10.02
C GLN A 188 9.73 -3.86 10.85
N ALA A 189 9.75 -4.80 11.80
CA ALA A 189 8.65 -5.01 12.74
C ALA A 189 8.35 -3.75 13.57
N GLN A 190 9.37 -3.05 14.06
CA GLN A 190 9.19 -1.80 14.81
C GLN A 190 8.67 -0.65 13.96
N THR A 191 9.02 -0.60 12.66
CA THR A 191 8.52 0.42 11.74
C THR A 191 7.10 0.14 11.27
N MET A 192 6.59 -1.09 11.47
CA MET A 192 5.21 -1.37 11.17
C MET A 192 4.34 -0.46 12.02
N PRO A 193 3.36 0.20 11.41
CA PRO A 193 2.39 0.97 12.16
C PRO A 193 1.56 0.00 12.99
N GLY A 194 1.96 -0.14 14.26
CA GLY A 194 1.46 -1.16 15.16
C GLY A 194 1.47 -0.70 16.60
N SER A 195 0.27 -0.74 17.19
CA SER A 195 0.03 -1.10 18.60
C SER A 195 0.81 -0.36 19.68
N VAL A 196 1.04 0.95 19.53
CA VAL A 196 1.41 1.77 20.69
C VAL A 196 0.16 1.85 21.59
N HIS A 197 0.08 0.93 22.57
CA HIS A 197 -0.92 0.81 23.63
C HIS A 197 -2.27 0.14 23.31
N GLY A 198 -2.26 -1.20 23.20
CA GLY A 198 -3.31 -2.09 23.75
C GLY A 198 -4.74 -2.01 23.16
N PHE A 199 -4.97 -1.11 22.22
CA PHE A 199 -6.23 -0.94 21.52
C PHE A 199 -5.88 -0.70 20.05
N VAL A 200 -5.57 -1.76 19.31
CA VAL A 200 -5.42 -1.66 17.86
C VAL A 200 -6.79 -1.22 17.35
N PRO A 201 -6.95 0.01 16.81
CA PRO A 201 -8.20 0.38 16.19
C PRO A 201 -8.39 -0.59 15.03
N ASN A 202 -9.44 -1.39 15.13
CA ASN A 202 -9.69 -2.67 14.44
C ASN A 202 -9.80 -2.59 12.89
N THR A 203 -9.24 -1.56 12.25
CA THR A 203 -9.54 -1.20 10.84
C THR A 203 -8.41 -0.49 10.09
N GLY A 204 -7.22 -0.34 10.69
CA GLY A 204 -6.10 0.34 10.02
C GLY A 204 -5.53 -0.50 8.88
N HIS A 205 -5.59 0.01 7.64
CA HIS A 205 -4.85 -0.53 6.51
C HIS A 205 -3.67 0.38 6.23
N PHE A 206 -2.54 -0.18 5.91
CA PHE A 206 -1.30 0.55 5.69
C PHE A 206 -0.80 0.28 4.30
N ILE A 207 -0.34 1.33 3.63
CA ILE A 207 0.15 1.25 2.28
C ILE A 207 1.63 1.62 2.30
N LYS A 208 2.45 0.75 1.73
CA LYS A 208 3.84 1.03 1.41
C LYS A 208 4.00 1.07 -0.09
N HIS A 209 4.80 2.01 -0.58
CA HIS A 209 4.95 2.26 -2.01
C HIS A 209 6.43 2.40 -2.35
N ALA A 210 6.91 1.58 -3.28
CA ALA A 210 8.30 1.54 -3.71
C ALA A 210 8.40 1.66 -5.23
N HIS A 211 9.12 2.68 -5.71
CA HIS A 211 9.31 2.90 -7.13
C HIS A 211 10.27 1.86 -7.70
N LEU A 212 9.91 1.26 -8.85
CA LEU A 212 10.73 0.26 -9.50
C LEU A 212 11.83 0.95 -10.32
N PRO A 213 13.12 0.75 -9.99
CA PRO A 213 14.24 1.41 -10.66
C PRO A 213 14.20 1.29 -12.18
N GLY A 214 14.45 2.40 -12.88
CA GLY A 214 14.52 2.42 -14.35
C GLY A 214 13.17 2.28 -15.06
N SER A 215 12.05 2.33 -14.34
CA SER A 215 10.71 2.22 -14.91
C SER A 215 9.81 3.38 -14.50
N ILE A 216 8.62 3.47 -15.09
CA ILE A 216 7.54 4.34 -14.60
C ILE A 216 6.58 3.60 -13.64
N LEU A 217 7.01 2.46 -13.11
CA LEU A 217 6.18 1.59 -12.30
C LEU A 217 6.59 1.72 -10.83
N ALA A 218 5.68 1.31 -9.95
CA ALA A 218 5.94 1.16 -8.54
C ALA A 218 5.17 -0.02 -7.98
N ALA A 219 5.82 -0.75 -7.08
CA ALA A 219 5.17 -1.75 -6.25
C ALA A 219 4.45 -1.05 -5.10
N LYS A 220 3.17 -1.37 -4.92
CA LYS A 220 2.33 -0.89 -3.83
C LYS A 220 1.89 -2.09 -3.02
N VAL A 221 2.30 -2.13 -1.75
CA VAL A 221 1.95 -3.21 -0.84
C VAL A 221 1.01 -2.67 0.21
N VAL A 222 -0.17 -3.27 0.29
CA VAL A 222 -1.18 -2.96 1.30
C VAL A 222 -1.12 -4.03 2.37
N TRP A 223 -1.14 -3.61 3.62
CA TRP A 223 -1.12 -4.45 4.81
C TRP A 223 -2.31 -4.09 5.70
N GLY A 224 -3.07 -5.07 6.17
CA GLY A 224 -4.13 -4.84 7.14
C GLY A 224 -4.51 -6.11 7.89
N SER A 225 -4.95 -5.93 9.14
CA SER A 225 -5.62 -6.99 9.90
C SER A 225 -7.05 -7.14 9.41
N TRP A 226 -7.51 -8.38 9.27
CA TRP A 226 -8.86 -8.71 8.86
C TRP A 226 -9.64 -9.44 9.97
N GLU A 227 -10.89 -9.76 9.68
CA GLU A 227 -11.69 -10.67 10.50
C GLU A 227 -10.90 -11.97 10.75
N ASN A 228 -10.80 -12.38 12.03
CA ASN A 228 -10.10 -13.57 12.54
C ASN A 228 -8.57 -13.46 12.68
N ASP A 229 -8.03 -12.28 13.00
CA ASP A 229 -6.59 -12.08 13.29
C ASP A 229 -5.63 -12.40 12.14
N ASN A 230 -6.16 -12.68 10.95
CA ASN A 230 -5.38 -12.93 9.75
C ASN A 230 -4.93 -11.62 9.12
N PHE A 231 -3.71 -11.62 8.58
CA PHE A 231 -3.19 -10.46 7.86
C PHE A 231 -3.43 -10.61 6.37
N LYS A 232 -4.07 -9.62 5.75
CA LYS A 232 -4.24 -9.57 4.31
C LYS A 232 -3.20 -8.65 3.69
N ILE A 233 -2.52 -9.16 2.67
CA ILE A 233 -1.48 -8.46 1.93
C ILE A 233 -1.91 -8.36 0.49
N ILE A 234 -2.07 -7.13 -0.01
CA ILE A 234 -2.37 -6.91 -1.42
C ILE A 234 -1.12 -6.36 -2.08
N VAL A 235 -0.65 -7.03 -3.14
CA VAL A 235 0.47 -6.56 -3.95
C VAL A 235 -0.07 -6.04 -5.26
N ASP A 236 0.06 -4.73 -5.44
CA ASP A 236 -0.32 -4.02 -6.66
C ASP A 236 0.91 -3.40 -7.32
N VAL A 237 0.82 -3.19 -8.63
CA VAL A 237 1.78 -2.41 -9.39
C VAL A 237 1.00 -1.28 -10.05
N ASP A 238 1.49 -0.06 -9.88
CA ASP A 238 0.87 1.13 -10.44
C ASP A 238 1.91 1.94 -11.22
N GLN A 239 1.44 2.82 -12.12
CA GLN A 239 2.32 3.80 -12.75
C GLN A 239 2.68 4.90 -11.74
N CYS A 240 3.93 4.93 -11.29
CA CYS A 240 4.52 6.06 -10.57
C CYS A 240 5.47 6.79 -11.54
N PRO A 241 5.20 8.05 -11.92
CA PRO A 241 6.10 8.86 -12.76
C PRO A 241 7.39 9.29 -12.02
N GLY A 242 7.77 8.54 -10.98
CA GLY A 242 8.91 8.75 -10.11
C GLY A 242 8.74 9.86 -9.08
N CYS A 243 7.61 10.59 -9.03
CA CYS A 243 7.34 11.66 -8.06
C CYS A 243 7.12 11.16 -6.62
N CYS A 244 7.23 9.85 -6.44
CA CYS A 244 7.12 9.21 -5.17
C CYS A 244 8.48 9.43 -4.50
N ASP A 245 8.61 10.40 -3.58
CA ASP A 245 9.74 10.52 -2.63
C ASP A 245 9.65 9.36 -1.63
N GLY A 246 9.60 8.14 -2.19
CA GLY A 246 8.61 7.12 -1.86
C GLY A 246 8.50 6.94 -0.37
N PRO A 247 7.30 6.77 0.19
CA PRO A 247 7.22 6.56 1.61
C PRO A 247 7.83 5.17 1.86
N HIS A 248 9.14 5.18 2.18
CA HIS A 248 9.84 4.15 2.94
C HIS A 248 9.09 3.92 4.26
N ARG A 249 8.33 4.94 4.66
CA ARG A 249 7.36 4.97 5.74
C ARG A 249 6.01 4.41 5.29
N TRP A 250 5.27 3.88 6.23
CA TRP A 250 3.90 3.46 5.99
C TRP A 250 2.96 4.67 5.92
N ALA A 251 2.08 4.70 4.93
CA ALA A 251 0.95 5.60 4.92
C ALA A 251 -0.27 4.90 5.52
N ALA A 252 -0.80 5.44 6.61
CA ALA A 252 -2.05 4.96 7.18
C ALA A 252 -3.21 5.32 6.25
N THR A 253 -4.04 4.33 5.94
CA THR A 253 -5.28 4.50 5.20
C THR A 253 -6.43 3.93 6.00
N PHE A 254 -7.47 4.74 6.20
CA PHE A 254 -8.68 4.30 6.86
C PHE A 254 -9.58 3.60 5.85
N ILE A 255 -9.18 2.41 5.43
CA ILE A 255 -10.06 1.56 4.64
C ILE A 255 -10.91 0.78 5.63
N ARG A 256 -12.15 1.21 5.84
CA ARG A 256 -13.13 0.36 6.52
C ARG A 256 -13.54 -0.74 5.57
N TYR A 257 -12.82 -1.85 5.63
CA TYR A 257 -13.19 -3.04 4.90
C TYR A 257 -14.05 -3.91 5.80
N ARG A 258 -15.37 -3.94 5.56
CA ARG A 258 -16.32 -4.80 6.29
C ARG A 258 -16.58 -6.13 5.55
N GLY A 259 -15.53 -6.75 5.04
CA GLY A 259 -15.63 -8.02 4.31
C GLY A 259 -16.25 -7.98 2.91
N LEU A 260 -16.90 -6.89 2.46
CA LEU A 260 -17.44 -6.81 1.10
C LEU A 260 -16.33 -6.94 0.05
N PRO A 261 -16.38 -7.93 -0.85
CA PRO A 261 -15.42 -8.00 -1.94
C PRO A 261 -15.56 -6.73 -2.79
N THR A 262 -14.46 -6.01 -3.00
CA THR A 262 -14.42 -4.82 -3.88
C THR A 262 -13.43 -5.01 -5.03
N PRO A 263 -13.66 -4.40 -6.22
CA PRO A 263 -12.79 -4.56 -7.37
C PRO A 263 -11.54 -3.68 -7.23
N GLY A 264 -10.55 -4.13 -6.46
CA GLY A 264 -9.33 -3.37 -6.20
C GLY A 264 -9.30 -2.73 -4.83
N LEU A 265 -8.26 -1.93 -4.59
CA LEU A 265 -8.13 -1.21 -3.33
C LEU A 265 -9.04 0.02 -3.34
N MET A 266 -10.02 0.04 -2.44
CA MET A 266 -11.05 1.07 -2.37
C MET A 266 -11.03 1.76 -1.01
N HIS A 267 -11.17 3.09 -0.98
CA HIS A 267 -11.36 3.83 0.27
C HIS A 267 -12.82 4.24 0.42
N THR A 268 -13.57 3.57 1.29
CA THR A 268 -14.98 3.90 1.55
C THR A 268 -15.11 5.28 2.18
N VAL A 269 -16.05 6.09 1.68
CA VAL A 269 -16.32 7.42 2.24
C VAL A 269 -17.53 7.32 3.17
N SER A 270 -17.50 8.08 4.27
CA SER A 270 -18.44 8.13 5.40
C SER A 270 -19.82 7.48 5.23
N LEU A 271 -20.24 6.74 6.27
CA LEU A 271 -21.33 5.79 6.15
C LEU A 271 -22.31 5.98 7.30
N LEU A 272 -23.59 6.11 6.97
CA LEU A 272 -24.67 6.40 7.90
C LEU A 272 -25.47 5.16 8.27
N HIS A 273 -25.66 4.25 7.32
CA HIS A 273 -26.53 3.10 7.43
C HIS A 273 -25.74 1.79 7.37
N GLU A 274 -26.06 0.87 8.27
CA GLU A 274 -25.46 -0.48 8.29
C GLU A 274 -26.51 -1.53 7.89
N LEU A 275 -26.16 -2.37 6.92
CA LEU A 275 -26.94 -3.49 6.40
C LEU A 275 -26.02 -4.70 6.18
N LYS A 276 -26.59 -5.83 5.77
CA LYS A 276 -25.84 -7.01 5.35
C LYS A 276 -26.15 -7.38 3.91
N LEU A 277 -25.11 -7.66 3.13
CA LEU A 277 -25.20 -8.20 1.77
C LEU A 277 -24.71 -9.64 1.78
N ASP A 278 -25.60 -10.59 1.51
CA ASP A 278 -25.30 -12.02 1.57
C ASP A 278 -24.65 -12.45 2.91
N GLY A 279 -25.01 -11.76 4.00
CA GLY A 279 -24.49 -11.98 5.35
C GLY A 279 -23.32 -11.09 5.74
N TRP A 280 -22.65 -10.44 4.77
CA TRP A 280 -21.51 -9.55 5.00
C TRP A 280 -21.94 -8.16 5.39
N GLU A 281 -21.30 -7.60 6.41
CA GLU A 281 -21.58 -6.25 6.87
C GLU A 281 -21.24 -5.22 5.79
N ALA A 282 -22.17 -4.31 5.55
CA ALA A 282 -22.10 -3.38 4.46
C ALA A 282 -22.61 -2.04 4.93
N ASP A 283 -21.83 -1.02 4.64
CA ASP A 283 -22.08 0.34 5.06
C ASP A 283 -22.60 1.13 3.84
N PHE A 284 -23.62 1.97 4.05
CA PHE A 284 -24.32 2.70 3.01
C PHE A 284 -24.54 4.17 3.40
N ASP A 285 -24.57 5.01 2.38
CA ASP A 285 -24.99 6.40 2.45
C ASP A 285 -26.35 6.61 1.81
N GLU A 286 -27.04 7.66 2.22
CA GLU A 286 -28.33 8.06 1.67
C GLU A 286 -28.12 9.06 0.53
N CYS A 287 -28.31 8.61 -0.70
CA CYS A 287 -28.09 9.40 -1.90
C CYS A 287 -29.37 10.21 -2.27
N SER A 288 -29.67 11.29 -1.54
CA SER A 288 -30.88 12.11 -1.77
C SER A 288 -30.80 13.00 -3.03
N GLY A 289 -31.95 13.19 -3.68
CA GLY A 289 -32.11 14.20 -4.74
C GLY A 289 -31.53 13.87 -6.12
N GLN A 290 -30.89 12.71 -6.31
CA GLN A 290 -30.37 12.27 -7.62
C GLN A 290 -30.69 10.79 -7.88
N ARG A 291 -30.92 10.47 -9.16
CA ARG A 291 -30.98 9.07 -9.61
C ARG A 291 -29.56 8.51 -9.66
N ILE A 292 -29.13 7.92 -8.56
CA ILE A 292 -27.83 7.25 -8.48
C ILE A 292 -27.94 5.82 -8.99
N ALA A 293 -27.04 5.47 -9.90
CA ALA A 293 -26.90 4.15 -10.49
C ALA A 293 -25.55 3.51 -10.12
N LEU A 294 -25.51 2.18 -10.22
CA LEU A 294 -24.27 1.42 -10.04
C LEU A 294 -23.23 1.85 -11.10
N GLY A 295 -22.00 2.10 -10.67
CA GLY A 295 -20.93 2.56 -11.54
C GLY A 295 -20.91 4.07 -11.78
N ASP A 296 -21.85 4.84 -11.21
CA ASP A 296 -21.78 6.30 -11.25
C ASP A 296 -20.51 6.79 -10.55
N TYR A 297 -19.83 7.77 -11.14
CA TYR A 297 -18.71 8.46 -10.52
C TYR A 297 -18.94 9.96 -10.48
N GLY A 298 -18.29 10.62 -9.53
CA GLY A 298 -18.58 12.03 -9.26
C GLY A 298 -17.75 12.64 -8.14
N ASP A 299 -18.11 13.87 -7.79
CA ASP A 299 -17.56 14.55 -6.62
C ASP A 299 -18.40 14.20 -5.39
N TYR A 300 -17.75 13.91 -4.27
CA TYR A 300 -18.42 13.60 -3.01
C TYR A 300 -17.90 14.53 -1.93
N SER A 301 -18.79 15.31 -1.33
CA SER A 301 -18.46 16.25 -0.26
C SER A 301 -19.62 16.35 0.72
N ASN A 302 -19.32 16.26 2.02
CA ASN A 302 -20.30 16.48 3.09
C ASN A 302 -21.58 15.62 2.97
N GLY A 303 -21.46 14.34 2.61
CA GLY A 303 -22.62 13.46 2.44
C GLY A 303 -23.38 13.66 1.12
N THR A 304 -22.94 14.58 0.27
CA THR A 304 -23.58 14.84 -1.02
C THR A 304 -22.70 14.32 -2.15
N PHE A 305 -23.26 13.42 -2.96
CA PHE A 305 -22.66 12.94 -4.19
C PHE A 305 -23.21 13.70 -5.39
N ILE A 306 -22.33 14.27 -6.20
CA ILE A 306 -22.67 14.97 -7.45
C ILE A 306 -22.19 14.10 -8.60
N ARG A 307 -23.13 13.42 -9.28
CA ARG A 307 -22.83 12.56 -10.44
C ARG A 307 -22.19 13.39 -11.57
N VAL A 308 -21.06 12.89 -12.08
CA VAL A 308 -20.37 13.44 -13.27
C VAL A 308 -20.56 12.52 -14.48
N GLY A 309 -20.55 11.21 -14.26
CA GLY A 309 -20.75 10.22 -15.33
C GLY A 309 -20.91 8.81 -14.77
N ASN A 310 -20.87 7.80 -15.63
CA ASN A 310 -20.92 6.39 -15.24
C ASN A 310 -19.81 5.59 -15.94
N ILE A 311 -19.12 4.72 -15.20
CA ILE A 311 -18.01 3.94 -15.76
C ILE A 311 -18.46 3.08 -16.94
N PHE A 312 -19.69 2.56 -16.95
CA PHE A 312 -20.22 1.72 -18.02
C PHE A 312 -20.62 2.50 -19.28
N GLU A 313 -20.99 3.78 -19.14
CA GLU A 313 -21.19 4.67 -20.29
C GLU A 313 -19.86 4.97 -20.97
N ASP A 314 -18.81 5.10 -20.16
CA ASP A 314 -17.47 5.42 -20.61
C ASP A 314 -16.68 4.25 -21.20
N VAL A 315 -17.10 3.01 -20.92
CA VAL A 315 -16.55 1.78 -21.51
C VAL A 315 -16.58 1.85 -23.05
N GLY A 316 -17.59 2.49 -23.64
CA GLY A 316 -17.71 2.65 -25.09
C GLY A 316 -16.57 3.46 -25.73
N ILE A 317 -15.89 4.32 -24.96
CA ILE A 317 -14.71 5.08 -25.44
C ILE A 317 -13.48 4.18 -25.52
N LEU A 318 -13.44 3.08 -24.76
CA LEU A 318 -12.31 2.16 -24.67
C LEU A 318 -12.44 0.95 -25.61
N ASP A 319 -13.47 0.91 -26.47
CA ASP A 319 -13.78 -0.22 -27.35
C ASP A 319 -13.95 -1.56 -26.59
N ILE A 320 -14.52 -1.48 -25.38
CA ILE A 320 -14.82 -2.65 -24.56
C ILE A 320 -16.31 -2.95 -24.71
N HIS A 321 -16.67 -4.22 -24.93
CA HIS A 321 -18.08 -4.62 -25.05
C HIS A 321 -18.76 -4.69 -23.67
N THR A 322 -19.69 -3.78 -23.40
CA THR A 322 -20.50 -3.74 -22.16
C THR A 322 -21.45 -4.93 -22.00
N THR A 323 -21.71 -5.67 -23.08
CA THR A 323 -22.56 -6.87 -23.06
C THR A 323 -21.84 -8.10 -22.49
N ASP A 324 -20.53 -8.01 -22.26
CA ASP A 324 -19.75 -9.07 -21.63
C ASP A 324 -20.33 -9.39 -20.23
N PRO A 325 -20.67 -10.66 -19.95
CA PRO A 325 -21.12 -11.11 -18.64
C PRO A 325 -20.22 -10.67 -17.47
N ALA A 326 -18.93 -10.42 -17.72
CA ALA A 326 -17.99 -9.93 -16.72
C ALA A 326 -18.38 -8.56 -16.12
N TYR A 327 -19.18 -7.74 -16.82
CA TYR A 327 -19.63 -6.44 -16.31
C TYR A 327 -21.03 -6.49 -15.68
N ARG A 328 -21.68 -7.67 -15.65
CA ARG A 328 -23.01 -7.79 -15.05
C ARG A 328 -22.95 -7.53 -13.54
N PRO A 329 -23.86 -6.70 -12.99
CA PRO A 329 -23.92 -6.46 -11.56
C PRO A 329 -24.09 -7.75 -10.77
N VAL A 330 -23.39 -7.87 -9.65
CA VAL A 330 -23.63 -8.94 -8.68
C VAL A 330 -24.89 -8.59 -7.89
N VAL A 331 -25.85 -9.51 -7.90
CA VAL A 331 -27.10 -9.36 -7.15
C VAL A 331 -26.94 -10.03 -5.80
N SER A 332 -27.08 -9.25 -4.73
CA SER A 332 -26.97 -9.72 -3.35
C SER A 332 -28.28 -9.62 -2.61
N ARG A 333 -28.53 -10.57 -1.71
CA ARG A 333 -29.63 -10.51 -0.75
C ARG A 333 -29.28 -9.49 0.32
N VAL A 334 -30.18 -8.53 0.52
CA VAL A 334 -30.04 -7.52 1.59
C VAL A 334 -30.76 -8.01 2.84
N SER A 335 -30.09 -7.93 3.99
CA SER A 335 -30.69 -8.17 5.30
C SER A 335 -30.28 -7.07 6.29
N GLY A 336 -31.07 -6.89 7.34
CA GLY A 336 -30.83 -5.89 8.37
C GLY A 336 -30.11 -6.44 9.59
N TYR A 337 -29.67 -5.56 10.48
CA TYR A 337 -29.03 -5.90 11.77
C TYR A 337 -30.00 -6.25 12.88
N LEU A 338 -31.27 -6.54 12.57
CA LEU A 338 -32.28 -6.80 13.57
C LEU A 338 -31.78 -7.89 14.53
N ARG A 339 -31.35 -7.45 15.73
CA ARG A 339 -31.44 -8.26 16.93
C ARG A 339 -32.89 -8.76 16.98
N PRO A 340 -33.17 -9.96 17.50
CA PRO A 340 -34.49 -10.56 17.50
C PRO A 340 -35.47 -9.68 18.29
N TRP A 341 -35.94 -8.62 17.66
CA TRP A 341 -37.12 -7.90 18.05
C TRP A 341 -38.25 -8.86 17.77
N LYS A 342 -39.02 -9.13 18.82
CA LYS A 342 -40.19 -9.98 18.82
C LYS A 342 -41.34 -9.35 18.02
N LEU A 343 -41.05 -8.74 16.86
CA LEU A 343 -42.07 -8.36 15.90
C LEU A 343 -42.58 -9.65 15.25
N THR A 344 -43.63 -10.13 15.90
CA THR A 344 -44.58 -11.17 15.53
C THR A 344 -44.76 -11.34 14.01
N GLY A 345 -44.16 -12.41 13.47
CA GLY A 345 -44.72 -13.29 12.42
C GLY A 345 -44.89 -12.78 10.98
N HIS A 346 -45.03 -11.48 10.72
CA HIS A 346 -45.63 -11.03 9.45
C HIS A 346 -44.74 -10.23 8.48
N LEU A 347 -43.47 -9.98 8.80
CA LEU A 347 -42.63 -9.07 8.00
C LEU A 347 -41.69 -9.81 7.05
N LYS A 348 -42.23 -10.74 6.24
CA LYS A 348 -41.46 -11.40 5.19
C LYS A 348 -41.11 -10.36 4.11
N GLY A 349 -39.81 -10.13 3.90
CA GLY A 349 -39.32 -9.21 2.87
C GLY A 349 -38.95 -7.81 3.37
N LEU A 350 -38.96 -7.55 4.68
CA LEU A 350 -38.38 -6.33 5.24
C LEU A 350 -36.92 -6.53 5.68
N ALA A 351 -36.08 -5.52 5.45
CA ALA A 351 -34.80 -5.38 6.12
C ALA A 351 -34.76 -4.04 6.85
N ALA A 352 -34.25 -3.99 8.08
CA ALA A 352 -34.03 -2.71 8.78
C ALA A 352 -32.57 -2.29 8.64
N ALA A 353 -32.33 -1.13 8.02
CA ALA A 353 -31.05 -0.46 8.06
C ALA A 353 -30.91 0.30 9.38
N HIS A 354 -29.78 0.10 10.06
CA HIS A 354 -29.50 0.81 11.30
C HIS A 354 -28.78 2.12 10.99
N LEU A 355 -29.39 3.26 11.29
CA LEU A 355 -28.70 4.54 11.26
C LEU A 355 -27.85 4.66 12.52
N ARG A 356 -26.59 5.10 12.39
CA ARG A 356 -25.71 5.37 13.55
C ARG A 356 -26.30 6.33 14.60
N LYS A 357 -27.31 7.14 14.23
CA LYS A 357 -28.04 8.04 15.15
C LYS A 357 -29.28 7.41 15.79
N GLY A 358 -29.47 6.09 15.68
CA GLY A 358 -30.57 5.36 16.31
C GLY A 358 -31.90 5.35 15.53
N LYS A 359 -32.01 6.07 14.39
CA LYS A 359 -33.17 5.93 13.49
C LYS A 359 -33.08 4.58 12.75
N LEU A 360 -34.21 3.91 12.58
CA LEU A 360 -34.30 2.71 11.77
C LEU A 360 -35.02 3.02 10.48
N LEU A 361 -34.48 2.51 9.38
CA LEU A 361 -35.10 2.59 8.06
C LEU A 361 -35.54 1.19 7.64
N ALA A 362 -36.85 0.98 7.48
CA ALA A 362 -37.38 -0.28 6.99
C ALA A 362 -37.40 -0.28 5.45
N LEU A 363 -36.71 -1.25 4.86
CA LEU A 363 -36.59 -1.46 3.42
C LEU A 363 -37.51 -2.58 2.97
N HIS A 364 -38.40 -2.32 2.00
CA HIS A 364 -39.31 -3.32 1.45
C HIS A 364 -38.76 -4.01 0.20
N GLN A 365 -38.57 -5.32 0.30
CA GLN A 365 -37.97 -6.19 -0.73
C GLN A 365 -36.63 -5.65 -1.25
N PRO A 366 -35.66 -5.38 -0.37
CA PRO A 366 -34.40 -4.79 -0.80
C PRO A 366 -33.55 -5.79 -1.60
N LYS A 367 -32.92 -5.28 -2.65
CA LYS A 367 -32.01 -5.99 -3.55
C LYS A 367 -30.71 -5.18 -3.67
N GLY A 368 -29.58 -5.79 -3.34
CA GLY A 368 -28.27 -5.17 -3.49
C GLY A 368 -27.73 -5.44 -4.89
N LEU A 369 -27.22 -4.41 -5.54
CA LEU A 369 -26.49 -4.51 -6.80
C LEU A 369 -25.07 -3.99 -6.59
N SER A 370 -24.05 -4.82 -6.80
CA SER A 370 -22.64 -4.46 -6.60
C SER A 370 -21.84 -4.62 -7.89
N LEU A 371 -20.74 -3.86 -8.02
CA LEU A 371 -19.76 -4.10 -9.08
C LEU A 371 -19.13 -5.48 -8.90
N PRO A 372 -18.95 -6.26 -9.98
CA PRO A 372 -18.30 -7.55 -9.87
C PRO A 372 -16.81 -7.40 -9.53
N THR A 373 -16.32 -8.31 -8.71
CA THR A 373 -14.92 -8.33 -8.25
C THR A 373 -14.04 -9.22 -9.11
N ASN A 374 -14.18 -9.09 -10.42
CA ASN A 374 -13.36 -9.80 -11.38
C ASN A 374 -12.26 -8.89 -11.95
N TRP A 375 -11.34 -9.51 -12.67
CA TRP A 375 -10.19 -8.82 -13.24
C TRP A 375 -10.61 -7.82 -14.32
N GLN A 376 -11.70 -8.05 -15.06
CA GLN A 376 -12.18 -7.16 -16.12
C GLN A 376 -12.59 -5.79 -15.55
N VAL A 377 -13.33 -5.76 -14.45
CA VAL A 377 -13.68 -4.50 -13.77
C VAL A 377 -12.45 -3.80 -13.22
N VAL A 378 -11.51 -4.53 -12.61
CA VAL A 378 -10.25 -3.94 -12.14
C VAL A 378 -9.48 -3.29 -13.30
N ARG A 379 -9.40 -3.96 -14.45
CA ARG A 379 -8.77 -3.40 -15.66
C ARG A 379 -9.48 -2.15 -16.14
N LEU A 380 -10.82 -2.16 -16.17
CA LEU A 380 -11.61 -0.99 -16.52
C LEU A 380 -11.29 0.19 -15.57
N LEU A 381 -11.29 -0.04 -14.26
CA LEU A 381 -10.98 1.00 -13.28
C LEU A 381 -9.56 1.55 -13.44
N LYS A 382 -8.57 0.69 -13.74
CA LYS A 382 -7.20 1.11 -14.03
C LYS A 382 -7.12 1.92 -15.33
N ALA A 383 -7.81 1.50 -16.40
CA ALA A 383 -7.85 2.22 -17.67
C ALA A 383 -8.46 3.63 -17.51
N LEU A 384 -9.47 3.77 -16.66
CA LEU A 384 -10.13 5.05 -16.37
C LEU A 384 -9.38 5.94 -15.35
N SER A 385 -8.30 5.44 -14.74
CA SER A 385 -7.63 6.11 -13.63
C SER A 385 -7.07 7.51 -13.93
N THR A 386 -6.66 7.77 -15.17
CA THR A 386 -6.17 9.08 -15.61
C THR A 386 -7.29 10.11 -15.61
N ARG A 387 -8.45 9.74 -16.16
CA ARG A 387 -9.59 10.63 -16.36
C ARG A 387 -10.40 10.83 -15.08
N LEU A 388 -10.50 9.78 -14.27
CA LEU A 388 -11.32 9.78 -13.04
C LEU A 388 -10.51 10.08 -11.78
N ALA A 389 -9.32 10.66 -11.94
CA ALA A 389 -8.45 11.01 -10.82
C ALA A 389 -9.18 11.91 -9.81
N GLY A 390 -9.13 11.53 -8.54
CA GLY A 390 -9.78 12.27 -7.45
C GLY A 390 -11.30 12.10 -7.33
N LYS A 391 -11.95 11.39 -8.25
CA LYS A 391 -13.40 11.13 -8.18
C LYS A 391 -13.74 9.99 -7.23
N HIS A 392 -15.02 9.94 -6.88
CA HIS A 392 -15.65 8.87 -6.11
C HIS A 392 -16.47 7.98 -7.03
N LEU A 393 -16.69 6.73 -6.63
CA LEU A 393 -17.38 5.70 -7.39
C LEU A 393 -18.46 5.07 -6.52
N VAL A 394 -19.64 4.91 -7.09
CA VAL A 394 -20.74 4.11 -6.52
C VAL A 394 -20.50 2.66 -6.90
N ILE A 395 -20.09 1.84 -5.92
CA ILE A 395 -19.78 0.42 -6.15
C ILE A 395 -20.92 -0.52 -5.77
N THR A 396 -21.89 -0.03 -5.01
CA THR A 396 -23.08 -0.79 -4.61
C THR A 396 -24.27 0.14 -4.51
N VAL A 397 -25.44 -0.33 -4.95
CA VAL A 397 -26.74 0.33 -4.77
C VAL A 397 -27.74 -0.67 -4.20
N VAL A 398 -28.52 -0.26 -3.21
CA VAL A 398 -29.68 -1.01 -2.72
C VAL A 398 -30.93 -0.47 -3.38
N GLN A 399 -31.54 -1.30 -4.20
CA GLN A 399 -32.87 -1.05 -4.76
C GLN A 399 -33.91 -1.62 -3.82
N CYS A 400 -34.99 -0.90 -3.58
CA CYS A 400 -36.14 -1.44 -2.87
C CYS A 400 -37.43 -0.88 -3.48
N SER A 401 -38.55 -1.52 -3.14
CA SER A 401 -39.88 -1.10 -3.60
C SER A 401 -40.51 0.00 -2.75
N GLY A 402 -39.96 0.25 -1.55
CA GLY A 402 -40.43 1.29 -0.64
C GLY A 402 -39.56 1.39 0.62
N PHE A 403 -39.54 2.59 1.21
CA PHE A 403 -38.84 2.91 2.45
C PHE A 403 -39.84 3.46 3.48
N TYR A 404 -39.68 3.05 4.73
CA TYR A 404 -40.50 3.57 5.84
C TYR A 404 -39.58 3.96 6.99
N GLY A 405 -39.69 5.22 7.44
CA GLY A 405 -39.16 5.63 8.72
C GLY A 405 -39.98 4.97 9.82
N VAL A 406 -39.32 4.29 10.78
CA VAL A 406 -40.06 3.73 11.92
C VAL A 406 -40.61 4.90 12.75
N GLY A 407 -41.93 5.14 12.65
CA GLY A 407 -42.63 6.24 13.30
C GLY A 407 -43.11 7.38 12.38
N ASP A 408 -42.84 7.31 11.08
CA ASP A 408 -43.33 8.28 10.10
C ASP A 408 -44.57 7.68 9.38
N ASP A 409 -45.73 8.34 9.45
CA ASP A 409 -46.99 7.86 8.84
C ASP A 409 -47.06 8.10 7.32
N GLU A 410 -46.18 8.95 6.78
CA GLU A 410 -46.15 9.26 5.35
C GLU A 410 -45.00 8.53 4.61
N PRO A 411 -45.29 7.92 3.44
CA PRO A 411 -44.27 7.31 2.61
C PRO A 411 -43.31 8.38 2.08
N GLN A 412 -42.03 8.28 2.45
CA GLN A 412 -40.98 9.16 1.96
C GLN A 412 -40.61 8.82 0.51
N ILE A 413 -40.18 9.85 -0.23
CA ILE A 413 -39.64 9.70 -1.59
C ILE A 413 -38.49 8.69 -1.57
N LEU A 414 -38.45 7.81 -2.58
CA LEU A 414 -37.46 6.74 -2.70
C LEU A 414 -36.03 7.30 -2.75
N THR A 415 -35.32 7.29 -1.63
CA THR A 415 -33.89 7.62 -1.60
C THR A 415 -33.05 6.35 -1.70
N PRO A 416 -32.30 6.12 -2.80
CA PRO A 416 -31.45 4.93 -2.91
C PRO A 416 -30.35 4.97 -1.84
N LEU A 417 -30.09 3.81 -1.23
CA LEU A 417 -28.90 3.62 -0.40
C LEU A 417 -27.74 3.15 -1.28
N CYS A 418 -26.57 3.75 -1.11
CA CYS A 418 -25.43 3.61 -2.00
C CYS A 418 -24.13 3.42 -1.21
N THR A 419 -23.21 2.57 -1.67
CA THR A 419 -21.84 2.52 -1.13
C THR A 419 -20.94 3.31 -2.07
N ILE A 420 -20.41 4.40 -1.54
CA ILE A 420 -19.51 5.31 -2.26
C ILE A 420 -18.08 5.09 -1.77
N VAL A 421 -17.18 4.88 -2.72
CA VAL A 421 -15.76 4.68 -2.45
C VAL A 421 -14.92 5.62 -3.28
N ARG A 422 -13.67 5.79 -2.88
CA ARG A 422 -12.61 6.45 -3.65
C ARG A 422 -11.62 5.38 -4.09
N PRO A 423 -11.66 4.92 -5.36
CA PRO A 423 -10.71 3.93 -5.85
C PRO A 423 -9.28 4.42 -5.70
N GLN A 424 -8.42 3.59 -5.10
CA GLN A 424 -7.03 3.97 -4.86
C GLN A 424 -6.25 4.08 -6.17
N VAL A 425 -6.64 3.32 -7.20
CA VAL A 425 -6.13 3.49 -8.57
C VAL A 425 -6.46 4.88 -9.15
N TRP A 426 -7.48 5.57 -8.64
CA TRP A 426 -7.84 6.95 -9.02
C TRP A 426 -7.23 7.99 -8.07
N GLN A 427 -6.60 7.55 -6.97
CA GLN A 427 -5.81 8.40 -6.10
C GLN A 427 -4.40 8.53 -6.67
N ARG A 428 -4.29 9.19 -7.82
CA ARG A 428 -2.99 9.65 -8.29
C ARG A 428 -2.57 10.77 -7.36
N GLN A 429 -1.45 10.58 -6.65
CA GLN A 429 -0.72 11.73 -6.15
C GLN A 429 -0.47 12.62 -7.36
N LEU A 430 -0.97 13.84 -7.31
CA LEU A 430 -0.63 14.82 -8.33
C LEU A 430 0.91 14.86 -8.37
N PRO A 431 1.54 14.72 -9.54
CA PRO A 431 2.97 14.91 -9.66
C PRO A 431 3.33 16.20 -8.92
N CYS A 432 4.37 16.17 -8.07
CA CYS A 432 4.77 17.40 -7.39
C CYS A 432 4.95 18.48 -8.48
N VAL A 433 4.37 19.66 -8.25
CA VAL A 433 4.22 20.70 -9.28
C VAL A 433 5.57 20.97 -9.95
N GLU A 434 6.63 21.02 -9.14
CA GLU A 434 8.02 21.15 -9.57
C GLU A 434 8.44 20.07 -10.59
N ARG A 435 8.14 18.80 -10.33
CA ARG A 435 8.51 17.71 -11.23
C ARG A 435 7.65 17.66 -12.47
N ARG A 436 6.38 18.08 -12.39
CA ARG A 436 5.53 18.27 -13.58
C ARG A 436 6.14 19.32 -14.50
N GLU A 437 6.55 20.46 -13.96
CA GLU A 437 7.24 21.51 -14.72
C GLU A 437 8.60 21.03 -15.25
N ARG A 438 9.32 20.22 -14.48
CA ARG A 438 10.57 19.60 -14.94
C ARG A 438 10.34 18.64 -16.12
N PHE A 439 9.34 17.78 -16.07
CA PHE A 439 8.98 16.91 -17.19
C PHE A 439 8.49 17.68 -18.41
N LYS A 440 7.73 18.75 -18.19
CA LYS A 440 7.32 19.66 -19.26
C LYS A 440 8.55 20.27 -19.94
N SER A 441 9.50 20.78 -19.16
CA SER A 441 10.78 21.30 -19.65
C SER A 441 11.58 20.24 -20.42
N ILE A 442 11.68 19.01 -19.89
CA ILE A 442 12.34 17.89 -20.57
C ILE A 442 11.72 17.63 -21.94
N ARG A 443 10.37 17.56 -22.01
CA ARG A 443 9.68 17.32 -23.28
C ARG A 443 9.89 18.47 -24.27
N GLU A 444 9.79 19.71 -23.80
CA GLU A 444 10.00 20.90 -24.64
C GLU A 444 11.42 20.93 -25.23
N TYR A 445 12.45 20.70 -24.41
CA TYR A 445 13.84 20.64 -24.89
C TYR A 445 14.12 19.41 -25.75
N PHE A 446 13.52 18.25 -25.45
CA PHE A 446 13.63 17.06 -26.28
C PHE A 446 13.04 17.28 -27.68
N TYR A 447 11.83 17.86 -27.78
CA TYR A 447 11.23 18.16 -29.08
C TYR A 447 11.98 19.27 -29.82
N ALA A 448 12.55 20.24 -29.10
CA ALA A 448 13.44 21.23 -29.72
C ALA A 448 14.61 20.52 -30.41
N LEU A 449 15.24 19.53 -29.76
CA LEU A 449 16.30 18.71 -30.35
C LEU A 449 15.81 17.84 -31.52
N ALA A 450 14.70 17.13 -31.34
CA ALA A 450 14.19 16.18 -32.35
C ALA A 450 13.73 16.88 -33.64
N ASN A 451 13.04 18.02 -33.52
CA ASN A 451 12.49 18.76 -34.66
C ASN A 451 13.56 19.49 -35.47
N MET A 452 14.77 19.67 -34.94
CA MET A 452 15.86 20.32 -35.68
C MET A 452 16.32 19.53 -36.91
N HIS A 453 16.14 18.20 -36.91
CA HIS A 453 16.47 17.38 -38.06
C HIS A 453 15.40 17.38 -39.16
N GLN A 454 14.23 18.02 -38.93
CA GLN A 454 13.07 17.92 -39.83
C GLN A 454 12.80 19.18 -40.66
N SER A 455 13.64 20.22 -40.63
CA SER A 455 13.43 21.45 -41.42
C SER A 455 14.43 21.58 -42.59
N PRO A 456 14.14 20.98 -43.77
CA PRO A 456 14.84 21.25 -45.00
C PRO A 456 14.19 22.47 -45.70
N GLY A 457 14.49 23.69 -45.23
CA GLY A 457 13.89 24.90 -45.79
C GLY A 457 14.83 26.11 -45.76
N THR A 458 15.01 26.74 -46.91
CA THR A 458 16.10 27.64 -47.31
C THR A 458 16.08 29.07 -46.73
N GLU A 459 15.56 29.28 -45.52
CA GLU A 459 15.49 30.62 -44.92
C GLU A 459 16.54 30.84 -43.82
N ALA A 460 17.56 31.65 -44.13
CA ALA A 460 18.67 31.98 -43.24
C ALA A 460 18.24 32.65 -41.91
N LEU A 461 17.07 33.30 -41.87
CA LEU A 461 16.53 33.94 -40.65
C LEU A 461 16.05 32.92 -39.61
N HIS A 462 15.65 31.71 -40.03
CA HIS A 462 15.25 30.65 -39.09
C HIS A 462 16.43 29.99 -38.37
N LYS A 463 17.66 30.09 -38.90
CA LYS A 463 18.85 29.43 -38.34
C LYS A 463 19.27 29.97 -36.97
N SER A 464 19.16 31.29 -36.74
CA SER A 464 19.57 31.91 -35.48
C SER A 464 18.68 31.49 -34.30
N ALA A 465 17.36 31.48 -34.49
CA ALA A 465 16.40 31.11 -33.46
C ALA A 465 16.47 29.62 -33.08
N CYS A 466 16.72 28.73 -34.06
CA CYS A 466 16.92 27.31 -33.80
C CYS A 466 18.19 27.06 -32.97
N LYS A 467 19.31 27.73 -33.29
CA LYS A 467 20.58 27.56 -32.57
C LYS A 467 20.47 27.92 -31.08
N LYS A 468 19.75 28.98 -30.74
CA LYS A 468 19.54 29.36 -29.33
C LYS A 468 18.72 28.31 -28.56
N LYS A 469 17.73 27.69 -29.19
CA LYS A 469 16.93 26.62 -28.58
C LYS A 469 17.75 25.33 -28.42
N GLU A 470 18.63 25.04 -29.37
CA GLU A 470 19.59 23.94 -29.30
C GLU A 470 20.56 24.11 -28.13
N ASP A 471 21.23 25.26 -28.06
CA ASP A 471 22.20 25.56 -27.00
C ASP A 471 21.53 25.42 -25.62
N GLY A 472 20.31 25.95 -25.47
CA GLY A 472 19.53 25.81 -24.24
C GLY A 472 19.13 24.37 -23.93
N ALA A 473 18.76 23.56 -24.93
CA ALA A 473 18.44 22.15 -24.73
C ALA A 473 19.66 21.33 -24.30
N ILE A 474 20.81 21.56 -24.94
CA ILE A 474 22.07 20.88 -24.62
C ILE A 474 22.52 21.25 -23.22
N GLU A 475 22.49 22.53 -22.85
CA GLU A 475 22.81 22.99 -21.50
C GLU A 475 21.88 22.35 -20.47
N PHE A 476 20.57 22.39 -20.70
CA PHE A 476 19.57 21.79 -19.82
C PHE A 476 19.84 20.29 -19.56
N PHE A 477 20.12 19.51 -20.60
CA PHE A 477 20.40 18.08 -20.44
C PHE A 477 21.78 17.79 -19.86
N SER A 478 22.79 18.62 -20.18
CA SER A 478 24.11 18.53 -19.55
C SER A 478 24.02 18.75 -18.04
N ASP A 479 23.27 19.76 -17.61
CA ASP A 479 23.09 20.05 -16.18
C ASP A 479 22.25 18.97 -15.50
N MET A 480 21.18 18.50 -16.17
CA MET A 480 20.28 17.49 -15.61
C MET A 480 20.93 16.13 -15.37
N PHE A 481 21.79 15.69 -16.29
CA PHE A 481 22.38 14.35 -16.26
C PHE A 481 23.86 14.36 -15.84
N GLY A 482 24.43 15.52 -15.50
CA GLY A 482 25.86 15.65 -15.23
C GLY A 482 26.73 15.33 -16.45
N LEU A 483 26.15 15.37 -17.65
CA LEU A 483 26.81 14.98 -18.89
C LEU A 483 27.61 16.15 -19.47
N LYS A 484 28.75 16.46 -18.85
CA LYS A 484 29.74 17.39 -19.44
C LYS A 484 30.16 16.96 -20.85
N HIS A 485 30.08 15.66 -21.15
CA HIS A 485 30.44 15.08 -22.44
C HIS A 485 29.46 15.35 -23.59
N LEU A 486 28.21 15.77 -23.32
CA LEU A 486 27.29 16.15 -24.40
C LEU A 486 27.78 17.41 -25.15
N ARG A 487 28.43 18.35 -24.45
CA ARG A 487 29.10 19.50 -25.07
C ARG A 487 30.21 19.03 -26.03
N ASN A 488 31.05 18.10 -25.59
CA ASN A 488 32.16 17.58 -26.41
C ASN A 488 31.67 16.80 -27.64
N ARG A 489 30.54 16.08 -27.55
CA ARG A 489 29.98 15.34 -28.69
C ARG A 489 29.44 16.27 -29.77
N ARG A 490 28.88 17.43 -29.39
CA ARG A 490 28.48 18.48 -30.34
C ARG A 490 29.69 19.00 -31.11
N ASP A 491 30.77 19.30 -30.41
CA ASP A 491 31.98 19.84 -31.05
C ASP A 491 32.63 18.82 -32.00
N ASN A 492 32.57 17.53 -31.66
CA ASN A 492 33.03 16.45 -32.53
C ASN A 492 32.14 16.22 -33.77
N ILE A 493 30.82 16.32 -33.65
CA ILE A 493 29.89 16.17 -34.80
C ILE A 493 30.04 17.38 -35.75
N LEU A 494 30.15 18.60 -35.20
CA LEU A 494 30.38 19.81 -35.99
C LEU A 494 31.75 19.80 -36.67
N GLN A 495 32.81 19.34 -36.00
CA GLN A 495 34.11 19.16 -36.65
C GLN A 495 34.02 18.14 -37.78
N LYS A 496 33.37 16.99 -37.57
CA LYS A 496 33.26 15.97 -38.62
C LYS A 496 32.49 16.46 -39.85
N ALA A 497 31.39 17.19 -39.66
CA ALA A 497 30.62 17.79 -40.75
C ALA A 497 31.39 18.90 -41.51
N LEU A 498 32.31 19.61 -40.86
CA LEU A 498 33.16 20.62 -41.50
C LEU A 498 34.33 20.01 -42.31
N PHE A 499 34.71 18.77 -42.02
CA PHE A 499 35.80 18.07 -42.72
C PHE A 499 35.34 17.15 -43.85
N ASP A 500 34.09 16.65 -43.81
CA ASP A 500 33.53 15.77 -44.84
C ASP A 500 32.92 16.53 -46.05
N ASP A 501 32.91 17.88 -46.03
CA ASP A 501 32.38 18.75 -47.10
C ASP A 501 33.50 19.43 -47.94
N LYS A 502 34.70 18.83 -47.95
CA LYS A 502 35.83 19.12 -48.85
C LYS A 502 36.08 17.91 -49.74
#